data_AF-A0A2Z6MTV1-F1
#
_entry.id   AF-A0A2Z6MTV1-F1
#
_cell.length_a   1.000
_cell.length_b   1.000
_cell.length_c   1.000
_cell.angle_alpha   90.00
_cell.angle_beta   90.00
_cell.angle_gamma   90.00
#
_symmetry.space_group_name_H-M   'P 1'
#
loop_
_entity.id
_entity.type
_entity.pdbx_description
1 polymer ?
#
loop_
_entity_poly.entity_id
_entity_poly.type
_entity_poly.pdbx_seq_one_letter_code
_entity_poly.pdbx_strand_id
1 'polypeptide(L)'
;MEKIKGKLKIIGARYYLQGYESLYGPLNEQEDYKSARDKDGHGTHTASIVAGRAVQNASALGGFASGTAIGGAPLARLAIYKACWPIKGKPKSDGNVCTNIDMLKAIDDAIEDGSSLAQRKRVDQLLHSTWKTVYAP
;
A
#
# COMPACT_ATOMS: atom_id res chain seq x y z
N MET A 1 8.89 3.52 -10.14
CA MET A 1 7.77 3.89 -9.26
C MET A 1 7.49 5.35 -9.48
N GLU A 2 6.23 5.77 -9.58
CA GLU A 2 5.94 7.20 -9.55
C GLU A 2 6.27 7.73 -8.16
N LYS A 3 7.29 8.59 -8.09
CA LYS A 3 7.71 9.19 -6.82
C LYS A 3 6.82 10.39 -6.54
N ILE A 4 6.13 10.36 -5.41
CA ILE A 4 5.27 11.48 -5.02
C ILE A 4 6.15 12.54 -4.34
N LYS A 5 6.61 13.52 -5.14
CA LYS A 5 7.51 14.60 -4.68
C LYS A 5 6.90 15.33 -3.48
N GLY A 6 7.74 15.61 -2.47
CA GLY A 6 7.34 16.35 -1.26
C GLY A 6 6.48 15.57 -0.25
N LYS A 7 6.14 14.30 -0.49
CA LYS A 7 5.40 13.47 0.49
C LYS A 7 6.36 12.60 1.32
N LEU A 8 6.26 12.74 2.65
CA LEU A 8 7.10 11.99 3.60
C LEU A 8 6.54 10.62 3.97
N LYS A 9 5.21 10.42 3.84
CA LYS A 9 4.53 9.20 4.30
C LYS A 9 4.36 8.16 3.20
N ILE A 10 3.63 8.53 2.14
CA ILE A 10 3.55 7.73 0.92
C ILE A 10 4.62 8.26 -0.03
N ILE A 11 5.67 7.48 -0.25
CA ILE A 11 6.86 7.89 -1.01
C ILE A 11 6.83 7.51 -2.48
N GLY A 12 5.89 6.63 -2.84
CA GLY A 12 5.61 6.32 -4.22
C GLY A 12 4.42 5.39 -4.36
N ALA A 13 3.90 5.32 -5.58
CA ALA A 13 2.78 4.47 -5.91
C ALA A 13 2.92 3.93 -7.33
N ARG A 14 2.40 2.72 -7.57
CA ARG A 14 2.25 2.06 -8.87
C ARG A 14 0.92 1.30 -8.90
N TYR A 15 0.42 1.02 -10.08
CA TYR A 15 -0.70 0.10 -10.29
C TYR A 15 -0.38 -0.86 -11.44
N TYR A 16 -1.01 -2.03 -11.43
CA TYR A 16 -0.81 -3.11 -12.39
C TYR A 16 -2.16 -3.61 -12.86
N LEU A 17 -2.45 -3.44 -14.14
CA LEU A 17 -3.78 -3.64 -14.73
C LEU A 17 -3.77 -4.64 -15.91
N GLN A 18 -2.58 -5.05 -16.36
CA GLN A 18 -2.42 -5.83 -17.58
C GLN A 18 -3.05 -7.22 -17.47
N GLY A 19 -2.84 -7.90 -16.35
CA GLY A 19 -3.42 -9.21 -16.10
C GLY A 19 -4.94 -9.13 -16.04
N TYR A 20 -5.47 -8.14 -15.34
CA TYR A 20 -6.91 -7.89 -15.28
C TYR A 20 -7.51 -7.65 -16.66
N GLU A 21 -6.95 -6.73 -17.45
CA GLU A 21 -7.50 -6.39 -18.77
C GLU A 21 -7.43 -7.57 -19.75
N SER A 22 -6.45 -8.46 -19.58
CA SER A 22 -6.37 -9.69 -20.39
C SER A 22 -7.49 -10.70 -20.10
N LEU A 23 -8.01 -10.74 -18.87
CA LEU A 23 -9.03 -11.72 -18.43
C LEU A 23 -10.45 -11.15 -18.43
N TYR A 24 -10.61 -9.87 -18.09
CA TYR A 24 -11.90 -9.22 -17.89
C TYR A 24 -12.19 -8.16 -18.97
N GLY A 25 -11.22 -7.80 -19.80
CA GLY A 25 -11.32 -6.67 -20.73
C GLY A 25 -11.05 -5.32 -20.05
N PRO A 26 -11.24 -4.20 -20.76
CA PRO A 26 -10.85 -2.87 -20.28
C PRO A 26 -11.55 -2.53 -18.96
N LEU A 27 -10.81 -1.87 -18.05
CA LEU A 27 -11.36 -1.41 -16.78
C LEU A 27 -12.51 -0.41 -17.01
N ASN A 28 -13.64 -0.65 -16.35
CA ASN A 28 -14.71 0.34 -16.25
C ASN A 28 -14.28 1.49 -15.31
N GLU A 29 -13.97 2.65 -15.88
CA GLU A 29 -13.48 3.81 -15.09
C GLU A 29 -14.57 4.44 -14.20
N GLN A 30 -15.83 4.03 -14.36
CA GLN A 30 -16.89 4.36 -13.42
C GLN A 30 -16.81 3.50 -12.14
N GLU A 31 -16.15 2.35 -12.20
CA GLU A 31 -16.00 1.42 -11.07
C GLU A 31 -14.64 1.57 -10.36
N ASP A 32 -13.60 2.04 -11.05
CA ASP A 32 -12.28 2.30 -10.47
C ASP A 32 -11.45 3.33 -11.25
N TYR A 33 -10.30 3.73 -10.71
CA TYR A 33 -9.37 4.65 -11.34
C TYR A 33 -8.20 3.89 -11.95
N LYS A 34 -7.82 4.20 -13.20
CA LYS A 34 -6.56 3.77 -13.82
C LYS A 34 -5.35 4.48 -13.20
N SER A 35 -5.19 4.30 -11.90
CA SER A 35 -4.14 4.87 -11.05
C SER A 35 -4.02 4.03 -9.78
N ALA A 36 -3.01 4.31 -8.97
CA ALA A 36 -2.86 3.69 -7.65
C ALA A 36 -3.85 4.19 -6.59
N ARG A 37 -4.80 5.07 -6.95
CA ARG A 37 -5.85 5.54 -6.03
C ARG A 37 -6.79 4.38 -5.69
N ASP A 38 -7.04 4.22 -4.41
CA ASP A 38 -7.97 3.24 -3.86
C ASP A 38 -9.41 3.78 -3.94
N LYS A 39 -10.29 3.04 -4.60
CA LYS A 39 -11.74 3.31 -4.66
C LYS A 39 -12.56 2.23 -3.94
N ASP A 40 -11.91 1.25 -3.36
CA ASP A 40 -12.52 0.14 -2.63
C ASP A 40 -12.45 0.39 -1.12
N GLY A 41 -11.26 0.75 -0.64
CA GLY A 41 -10.98 1.02 0.77
C GLY A 41 -10.13 -0.06 1.44
N HIS A 42 -10.10 -1.29 0.93
CA HIS A 42 -9.32 -2.38 1.51
C HIS A 42 -7.83 -2.04 1.61
N GLY A 43 -7.26 -1.44 0.56
CA GLY A 43 -5.86 -1.01 0.53
C GLY A 43 -5.57 0.09 1.56
N THR A 44 -6.44 1.09 1.63
CA THR A 44 -6.32 2.21 2.57
C THR A 44 -6.46 1.75 4.03
N HIS A 45 -7.42 0.88 4.31
CA HIS A 45 -7.63 0.28 5.64
C HIS A 45 -6.42 -0.57 6.06
N THR A 46 -5.91 -1.41 5.16
CA THR A 46 -4.71 -2.22 5.44
C THR A 46 -3.49 -1.33 5.68
N ALA A 47 -3.26 -0.33 4.83
CA ALA A 47 -2.13 0.58 4.96
C ALA A 47 -2.17 1.40 6.25
N SER A 48 -3.36 1.80 6.72
CA SER A 48 -3.53 2.52 7.98
C SER A 48 -3.28 1.64 9.20
N ILE A 49 -3.62 0.36 9.16
CA ILE A 49 -3.26 -0.61 10.21
C ILE A 49 -1.75 -0.79 10.28
N VAL A 50 -1.07 -0.96 9.13
CA VAL A 50 0.38 -1.19 9.13
C VAL A 50 1.14 0.07 9.57
N ALA A 51 0.81 1.22 8.99
CA ALA A 51 1.61 2.43 9.16
C ALA A 51 0.77 3.71 9.25
N GLY A 52 -0.48 3.68 9.71
CA GLY A 52 -1.25 4.90 9.96
C GLY A 52 -0.52 5.84 10.92
N ARG A 53 -0.51 7.14 10.61
CA ARG A 53 -0.13 8.16 11.60
C ARG A 53 -1.24 8.27 12.65
N ALA A 54 -0.90 8.79 13.82
CA ALA A 54 -1.89 9.05 14.86
C ALA A 54 -2.98 9.99 14.32
N VAL A 55 -4.23 9.53 14.38
CA VAL A 55 -5.43 10.32 14.09
C VAL A 55 -6.27 10.34 15.35
N GLN A 56 -6.33 11.50 16.00
CA GLN A 56 -7.15 11.70 17.19
C GLN A 56 -8.64 11.73 16.83
N ASN A 57 -9.50 11.36 17.77
CA ASN A 57 -10.95 11.37 17.63
C ASN A 57 -11.46 10.55 16.43
N ALA A 58 -10.75 9.46 16.11
CA ALA A 58 -11.22 8.49 15.13
C ALA A 58 -12.31 7.62 15.74
N SER A 59 -13.37 7.37 14.99
CA SER A 59 -14.47 6.48 15.37
C SER A 59 -15.15 5.91 14.12
N ALA A 60 -15.81 4.77 14.30
CA ALA A 60 -16.71 4.18 13.31
C ALA A 60 -18.16 4.57 13.63
N LEU A 61 -19.01 4.56 12.59
CA LEU A 61 -20.49 4.63 12.62
C LEU A 61 -21.11 4.97 13.99
N GLY A 62 -21.49 6.25 14.18
CA GLY A 62 -22.17 6.68 15.41
C GLY A 62 -21.30 6.71 16.66
N GLY A 63 -19.96 6.68 16.54
CA GLY A 63 -19.03 6.83 17.65
C GLY A 63 -18.46 5.51 18.20
N PHE A 64 -18.69 4.38 17.53
CA PHE A 64 -18.09 3.11 17.90
C PHE A 64 -16.56 3.12 17.77
N ALA A 65 -15.87 2.41 18.66
CA ALA A 65 -14.39 2.35 18.70
C ALA A 65 -13.72 3.75 18.71
N SER A 66 -14.33 4.71 19.43
CA SER A 66 -13.79 6.06 19.57
C SER A 66 -12.43 6.06 20.26
N GLY A 67 -11.44 6.73 19.68
CA GLY A 67 -10.11 6.87 20.25
C GLY A 67 -9.10 7.50 19.31
N THR A 68 -7.82 7.21 19.53
CA THR A 68 -6.75 7.58 18.60
C THR A 68 -6.41 6.37 17.74
N ALA A 69 -6.66 6.45 16.44
CA ALA A 69 -6.23 5.42 15.49
C ALA A 69 -4.75 5.60 15.18
N ILE A 70 -3.97 4.51 15.27
CA ILE A 70 -2.53 4.50 15.01
C ILE A 70 -2.12 3.14 14.44
N GLY A 71 -1.24 3.13 13.44
CA GLY A 71 -0.74 1.89 12.85
C GLY A 71 0.40 1.27 13.67
N GLY A 72 0.76 0.01 13.38
CA GLY A 72 1.85 -0.70 14.07
C GLY A 72 3.23 -0.04 13.91
N ALA A 73 3.49 0.61 12.77
CA ALA A 73 4.71 1.35 12.47
C ALA A 73 4.42 2.78 11.97
N PRO A 74 4.03 3.72 12.86
CA PRO A 74 3.54 5.06 12.48
C PRO A 74 4.57 5.92 11.72
N LEU A 75 5.87 5.66 11.96
CA LEU A 75 6.98 6.38 11.34
C LEU A 75 7.49 5.71 10.05
N ALA A 76 7.03 4.51 9.72
CA ALA A 76 7.39 3.84 8.47
C ALA A 76 6.91 4.65 7.26
N ARG A 77 7.57 4.47 6.11
CA ARG A 77 7.11 5.05 4.84
C ARG A 77 6.43 3.96 4.02
N LEU A 78 5.44 4.34 3.22
CA LEU A 78 4.65 3.44 2.39
C LEU A 78 5.02 3.62 0.91
N ALA A 79 5.25 2.51 0.23
CA ALA A 79 5.21 2.41 -1.22
C ALA A 79 3.99 1.57 -1.59
N ILE A 80 3.11 2.10 -2.44
CA ILE A 80 1.80 1.49 -2.73
C ILE A 80 1.85 0.79 -4.09
N TYR A 81 1.40 -0.46 -4.13
CA TYR A 81 1.35 -1.28 -5.33
C TYR A 81 -0.06 -1.85 -5.48
N LYS A 82 -0.87 -1.22 -6.34
CA LYS A 82 -2.26 -1.64 -6.56
C LYS A 82 -2.33 -2.71 -7.65
N ALA A 83 -2.77 -3.92 -7.29
CA ALA A 83 -2.91 -5.06 -8.21
C ALA A 83 -4.30 -5.70 -8.19
N CYS A 84 -5.23 -5.12 -7.43
CA CYS A 84 -6.59 -5.62 -7.28
C CYS A 84 -7.58 -4.63 -7.89
N TRP A 85 -8.61 -5.16 -8.55
CA TRP A 85 -9.57 -4.42 -9.36
C TRP A 85 -10.98 -4.97 -9.17
N PRO A 86 -12.04 -4.18 -9.48
CA PRO A 86 -13.42 -4.64 -9.38
C PRO A 86 -13.67 -5.91 -10.20
N ILE A 87 -14.47 -6.83 -9.67
CA ILE A 87 -14.89 -8.00 -10.44
C ILE A 87 -15.95 -7.55 -11.46
N LYS A 88 -15.67 -7.73 -12.76
CA LYS A 88 -16.56 -7.26 -13.83
C LYS A 88 -17.97 -7.83 -13.68
N GLY A 89 -18.97 -6.94 -13.66
CA GLY A 89 -20.38 -7.31 -13.53
C GLY A 89 -20.81 -7.70 -12.11
N LYS A 90 -19.99 -7.44 -11.09
CA LYS A 90 -20.32 -7.65 -9.68
C LYS A 90 -20.26 -6.33 -8.90
N PRO A 91 -21.11 -6.17 -7.87
CA PRO A 91 -21.01 -5.02 -6.98
C PRO A 91 -19.71 -5.10 -6.17
N LYS A 92 -19.17 -3.95 -5.75
CA LYS A 92 -17.95 -3.90 -4.92
C LYS A 92 -18.09 -4.61 -3.57
N SER A 93 -19.31 -4.79 -3.07
CA SER A 93 -19.56 -5.58 -1.86
C SER A 93 -19.08 -7.02 -1.97
N ASP A 94 -19.00 -7.55 -3.20
CA ASP A 94 -18.52 -8.91 -3.46
C ASP A 94 -16.99 -8.98 -3.51
N GLY A 95 -16.31 -7.84 -3.35
CA GLY A 95 -14.86 -7.71 -3.29
C GLY A 95 -14.22 -7.38 -4.64
N ASN A 96 -12.91 -7.63 -4.69
CA ASN A 96 -12.06 -7.38 -5.86
C ASN A 96 -11.34 -8.65 -6.29
N VAL A 97 -10.89 -8.66 -7.54
CA VAL A 97 -9.99 -9.69 -8.07
C VAL A 97 -8.58 -9.12 -8.22
N CYS A 98 -7.60 -9.91 -7.83
CA CYS A 98 -6.18 -9.62 -8.05
C CYS A 98 -5.62 -10.75 -8.90
N THR A 99 -5.19 -10.45 -10.12
CA THR A 99 -4.66 -11.50 -11.00
C THR A 99 -3.25 -11.90 -10.56
N ASN A 100 -2.89 -13.18 -10.73
CA ASN A 100 -1.52 -13.62 -10.41
C ASN A 100 -0.47 -12.85 -11.23
N ILE A 101 -0.80 -12.45 -12.46
CA ILE A 101 0.08 -11.66 -13.33
C ILE A 101 0.36 -10.29 -12.70
N ASP A 102 -0.69 -9.57 -12.31
CA ASP A 102 -0.55 -8.23 -11.72
C ASP A 102 0.10 -8.30 -10.33
N MET A 103 -0.24 -9.31 -9.52
CA MET A 103 0.35 -9.50 -8.19
C MET A 103 1.84 -9.82 -8.25
N LEU A 104 2.26 -10.75 -9.11
CA LEU A 104 3.67 -11.12 -9.25
C LEU A 104 4.48 -9.92 -9.75
N LYS A 105 3.98 -9.20 -10.75
CA LYS A 105 4.65 -7.98 -11.23
C LYS A 105 4.76 -6.91 -10.14
N ALA A 106 3.72 -6.77 -9.32
CA ALA A 106 3.72 -5.86 -8.18
C ALA A 106 4.79 -6.21 -7.14
N ILE A 107 4.94 -7.51 -6.83
CA ILE A 107 5.94 -8.02 -5.89
C ILE A 107 7.35 -7.83 -6.44
N ASP A 108 7.60 -8.17 -7.70
CA ASP A 108 8.91 -8.01 -8.35
C ASP A 108 9.39 -6.55 -8.29
N ASP A 109 8.52 -5.62 -8.68
CA ASP A 109 8.82 -4.19 -8.63
C ASP A 109 9.02 -3.70 -7.18
N ALA A 110 8.29 -4.26 -6.22
CA ALA A 110 8.44 -3.90 -4.81
C ALA A 110 9.80 -4.34 -4.24
N ILE A 111 10.30 -5.51 -4.65
CA ILE A 111 11.64 -6.00 -4.29
C ILE A 111 12.71 -5.10 -4.91
N GLU A 112 12.59 -4.79 -6.19
CA GLU A 112 13.52 -3.91 -6.91
C GLU A 112 13.55 -2.51 -6.26
N ASP A 113 12.38 -1.89 -6.06
CA ASP A 113 12.26 -0.57 -5.44
C ASP A 113 12.78 -0.59 -3.99
N GLY A 114 12.51 -1.64 -3.22
CA GLY A 114 12.97 -1.82 -1.84
C GLY A 114 14.49 -1.84 -1.71
N SER A 115 15.17 -2.51 -2.63
CA SER A 115 16.64 -2.52 -2.70
C SER A 115 17.20 -1.11 -2.95
N SER A 116 16.58 -0.34 -3.85
CA SER A 116 16.97 1.04 -4.16
C SER A 116 16.69 2.03 -3.02
N LEU A 117 15.59 1.81 -2.28
CA LEU A 117 15.19 2.64 -1.14
C LEU A 117 16.08 2.36 0.09
N ALA A 118 16.47 1.12 0.32
CA ALA A 118 17.41 0.73 1.37
C ALA A 118 18.82 1.31 1.12
N GLN A 119 19.26 1.36 -0.14
CA GLN A 119 20.52 2.01 -0.51
C GLN A 119 20.51 3.53 -0.30
N ARG A 120 19.35 4.19 -0.46
CA ARG A 120 19.19 5.64 -0.18
C ARG A 120 19.20 6.03 1.31
N LYS A 121 19.22 5.06 2.23
CA LYS A 121 19.42 5.30 3.67
C LYS A 121 20.88 5.14 4.13
N ARG A 122 21.85 5.10 3.22
CA ARG A 122 23.29 5.11 3.56
C ARG A 122 23.96 6.44 3.19
N VAL A 123 23.54 7.50 3.87
CA VAL A 123 24.44 8.51 4.43
C VAL A 123 23.89 8.79 5.84
N ASP A 124 24.75 8.64 6.85
CA ASP A 124 24.55 8.74 8.29
C ASP A 124 23.93 7.56 9.06
N GLN A 125 24.88 6.73 9.56
CA GLN A 125 24.95 6.16 10.92
C GLN A 125 23.63 5.74 11.59
N LEU A 126 23.24 4.46 11.47
CA LEU A 126 22.44 3.76 12.49
C LEU A 126 22.29 2.24 12.27
N LEU A 127 22.71 1.71 11.12
CA LEU A 127 22.56 0.27 10.82
C LEU A 127 23.63 -0.63 11.46
N HIS A 128 24.64 -0.08 12.13
CA HIS A 128 25.65 -0.89 12.83
C HIS A 128 25.27 -1.22 14.30
N SER A 129 24.32 -0.51 14.93
CA SER A 129 23.99 -0.74 16.34
C SER A 129 22.80 -1.68 16.58
N THR A 130 21.84 -1.75 15.65
CA THR A 130 20.62 -2.54 15.84
C THR A 130 20.78 -4.03 15.54
N TRP A 131 21.81 -4.44 14.79
CA TRP A 131 22.08 -5.86 14.50
C TRP A 131 22.73 -6.62 15.68
N LYS A 132 23.33 -5.93 16.67
CA LYS A 132 23.96 -6.59 17.82
C LYS A 132 22.99 -6.90 18.98
N THR A 133 21.85 -6.24 19.07
CA THR A 133 20.95 -6.39 20.25
C THR A 133 19.90 -7.50 20.07
N VAL A 134 19.67 -7.98 18.85
CA VAL A 134 18.63 -9.00 18.58
C VAL A 134 19.20 -10.43 18.54
N TYR A 135 20.52 -10.58 18.45
CA TYR A 135 21.21 -11.89 18.37
C TYR A 135 22.48 -11.95 19.24
N ALA A 136 22.37 -11.58 20.52
CA ALA A 136 23.33 -12.03 21.52
C ALA A 136 22.60 -13.02 22.46
N PRO A 137 23.10 -14.26 22.64
CA PRO A 137 22.62 -15.16 23.69
C PRO A 137 22.86 -14.59 25.09
#